data_AF-A0A3D2JT45-F1
#
_entry.id   AF-A0A3D2JT45-F1
#
_cell.length_a   1.000
_cell.length_b   1.000
_cell.length_c   1.000
_cell.angle_alpha   90.00
_cell.angle_beta   90.00
_cell.angle_gamma   90.00
#
_symmetry.space_group_name_H-M   'P 1'
#
loop_
_entity.id
_entity.type
_entity.pdbx_description
1 polymer ?
#
loop_
_entity_poly.entity_id
_entity_poly.type
_entity_poly.pdbx_seq_one_letter_code
_entity_poly.pdbx_strand_id
1 'polypeptide(L)'
;MKAKILEVCVGKPRDMIVNGQTERSGIHKSPITGSVALGLAKLAGDGQANLKYRGGREKAVYVYSADYYPDWQRVLGKDPLEPSQFGQNLTVDGFPDEAVHIGDRFRVGLR
;
A
#
# COMPACT_ATOMS: atom_id res chain seq x y z
N MET A 1 -3.03 -18.12 9.35
CA MET A 1 -1.95 -17.69 8.45
C MET A 1 -1.03 -16.70 9.16
N LYS A 2 0.23 -16.58 8.76
CA LYS A 2 1.13 -15.52 9.24
C LYS A 2 1.76 -14.85 8.02
N ALA A 3 1.90 -13.53 8.09
CA ALA A 3 2.65 -12.73 7.12
C ALA A 3 3.53 -11.76 7.92
N LYS A 4 4.65 -11.36 7.33
CA LYS A 4 5.55 -10.36 7.94
C LYS A 4 5.44 -9.08 7.15
N ILE A 5 5.23 -7.95 7.83
CA ILE A 5 5.34 -6.64 7.20
C ILE A 5 6.83 -6.36 6.97
N LEU A 6 7.20 -6.19 5.71
CA LEU A 6 8.55 -5.84 5.28
C LEU A 6 8.75 -4.32 5.27
N GLU A 7 7.71 -3.59 4.86
CA GLU A 7 7.76 -2.15 4.69
C GLU A 7 6.41 -1.52 5.03
N VAL A 8 6.47 -0.34 5.66
CA VAL A 8 5.31 0.54 5.87
C VAL A 8 5.58 1.87 5.17
N CYS A 9 4.66 2.25 4.29
CA CYS A 9 4.73 3.45 3.49
C CYS A 9 3.50 4.34 3.71
N VAL A 10 3.74 5.64 3.82
CA VAL A 10 2.68 6.67 3.89
C VAL A 10 3.01 7.84 2.98
N GLY A 11 1.98 8.55 2.50
CA GLY A 11 2.17 9.72 1.65
C GLY A 11 0.92 10.57 1.55
N LYS A 12 1.09 11.90 1.39
CA LYS A 12 -0.02 12.81 1.16
C LYS A 12 -0.29 12.97 -0.34
N PRO A 13 -1.56 13.13 -0.75
CA PRO A 13 -1.90 13.40 -2.14
C PRO A 13 -1.18 14.63 -2.69
N ARG A 14 -0.54 14.45 -3.84
CA ARG A 14 0.12 15.50 -4.61
C ARG A 14 -0.38 15.50 -6.05
N ASP A 15 -0.23 16.63 -6.71
CA ASP A 15 -0.58 16.78 -8.11
C ASP A 15 0.48 16.11 -8.99
N MET A 16 0.02 15.45 -10.05
CA MET A 16 0.87 14.73 -11.01
C MET A 16 0.34 14.95 -12.41
N ILE A 17 1.21 14.90 -13.41
CA ILE A 17 0.79 14.92 -14.80
C ILE A 17 0.57 13.49 -15.28
N VAL A 18 -0.66 13.16 -15.64
CA VAL A 18 -1.05 11.87 -16.22
C VAL A 18 -1.72 12.16 -17.56
N ASN A 19 -1.16 11.63 -18.65
CA ASN A 19 -1.66 11.87 -20.02
C ASN A 19 -1.84 13.37 -20.35
N GLY A 20 -0.95 14.22 -19.85
CA GLY A 20 -0.99 15.67 -20.06
C GLY A 20 -2.01 16.44 -19.18
N GLN A 21 -2.69 15.77 -18.26
CA GLN A 21 -3.65 16.38 -17.33
C GLN A 21 -3.13 16.34 -15.90
N THR A 22 -3.45 17.38 -15.12
CA THR A 22 -3.13 17.41 -13.68
C THR A 22 -4.13 16.55 -12.92
N GLU A 23 -3.63 15.48 -12.32
CA GLU A 23 -4.38 14.54 -11.49
C GLU A 23 -3.83 14.57 -10.05
N ARG A 24 -4.72 14.76 -9.06
CA ARG A 24 -4.32 14.69 -7.66
C ARG A 24 -4.33 13.24 -7.20
N SER A 25 -3.18 12.73 -6.75
CA SER A 25 -3.02 11.31 -6.43
C SER A 25 -2.25 11.08 -5.14
N GLY A 26 -2.68 10.08 -4.38
CA GLY A 26 -1.96 9.55 -3.21
C GLY A 26 -1.12 8.31 -3.52
N ILE A 27 -0.85 8.02 -4.80
CA ILE A 27 -0.13 6.80 -5.19
C ILE A 27 1.32 6.80 -4.69
N HIS A 28 1.97 7.96 -4.61
CA HIS A 28 3.34 8.04 -4.10
C HIS A 28 3.35 8.09 -2.58
N LYS A 29 4.08 7.14 -2.00
CA LYS A 29 4.32 7.02 -0.57
C LYS A 29 5.81 6.76 -0.35
N SER A 30 6.27 7.05 0.86
CA SER A 30 7.65 6.83 1.25
C SER A 30 7.71 5.95 2.49
N PRO A 31 8.76 5.11 2.63
CA PRO A 31 8.96 4.30 3.82
C PRO A 31 9.03 5.15 5.08
N ILE A 32 8.49 4.60 6.16
CA ILE A 32 8.65 5.16 7.51
C ILE A 32 9.27 4.13 8.43
N THR A 33 9.92 4.61 9.48
CA THR A 33 10.49 3.79 10.55
C THR A 33 9.67 3.96 11.83
N GLY A 34 9.68 2.92 12.68
CA GLY A 34 8.96 2.92 13.95
C GLY A 34 7.46 2.60 13.83
N SER A 35 6.74 2.80 14.93
CA SER A 35 5.32 2.51 15.02
C SER A 35 4.47 3.58 14.36
N VAL A 36 3.42 3.16 13.64
CA VAL A 36 2.42 4.06 13.06
C VAL A 36 1.03 3.71 13.56
N ALA A 37 0.23 4.74 13.87
CA ALA A 37 -1.15 4.55 14.26
C ALA A 37 -2.03 4.27 13.04
N LEU A 38 -2.86 3.22 13.12
CA LEU A 38 -3.92 2.95 12.17
C LEU A 38 -5.24 3.49 12.73
N GLY A 39 -5.78 4.54 12.10
CA GLY A 39 -7.12 5.04 12.36
C GLY A 39 -8.16 4.32 11.49
N LEU A 40 -9.44 4.67 11.66
CA LEU A 40 -10.54 4.03 10.92
C LEU A 40 -10.40 4.15 9.40
N ALA A 41 -9.85 5.25 8.89
CA ALA A 41 -9.84 5.52 7.45
C ALA A 41 -8.45 5.51 6.81
N LYS A 42 -7.36 5.50 7.59
CA LYS A 42 -5.97 5.58 7.10
C LYS A 42 -4.93 5.42 8.21
N LEU A 43 -3.69 5.16 7.80
CA LEU A 43 -2.50 5.32 8.64
C LEU A 43 -2.21 6.79 8.91
N ALA A 44 -1.64 7.08 10.09
CA ALA A 44 -1.14 8.42 10.41
C ALA A 44 -0.04 8.83 9.41
N GLY A 45 -0.14 10.04 8.86
CA GLY A 45 0.77 10.54 7.82
C GLY A 45 0.32 10.24 6.39
N ASP A 46 -0.61 9.29 6.19
CA ASP A 46 -1.13 8.94 4.87
C ASP A 46 -2.33 9.79 4.47
N GLY A 47 -2.57 9.91 3.16
CA GLY A 47 -3.73 10.61 2.62
C GLY A 47 -4.27 10.00 1.33
N GLN A 48 -5.59 10.10 1.18
CA GLN A 48 -6.33 9.57 0.03
C GLN A 48 -6.87 10.75 -0.79
N ALA A 49 -6.58 10.77 -2.09
CA ALA A 49 -6.95 11.89 -2.96
C ALA A 49 -8.45 11.94 -3.27
N ASN A 50 -9.12 10.78 -3.29
CA ASN A 50 -10.53 10.66 -3.62
C ASN A 50 -11.22 9.66 -2.69
N LEU A 51 -11.96 10.16 -1.71
CA LEU A 51 -12.66 9.31 -0.73
C LEU A 51 -13.90 8.62 -1.30
N LYS A 52 -14.46 9.10 -2.41
CA LYS A 52 -15.63 8.47 -3.05
C LYS A 52 -15.27 7.12 -3.65
N TYR A 53 -14.10 7.02 -4.29
CA TYR A 53 -13.72 5.81 -5.03
C TYR A 53 -12.45 5.13 -4.50
N ARG A 54 -11.48 5.89 -3.99
CA ARG A 54 -10.11 5.42 -3.71
C ARG A 54 -9.69 5.55 -2.24
N GLY A 55 -10.65 5.77 -1.34
CA GLY A 55 -10.37 5.90 0.08
C GLY A 55 -11.59 5.63 0.96
N GLY A 56 -11.50 6.05 2.22
CA GLY A 56 -12.49 5.78 3.26
C GLY A 56 -12.21 4.51 4.05
N ARG A 57 -13.07 4.22 5.01
CA ARG A 57 -12.90 3.15 6.01
C ARG A 57 -12.64 1.77 5.39
N GLU A 58 -13.40 1.44 4.35
CA GLU A 58 -13.32 0.14 3.67
C GLU A 58 -12.07 0.00 2.78
N LYS A 59 -11.28 1.08 2.62
CA LYS A 59 -10.03 1.12 1.85
C LYS A 59 -8.93 1.83 2.64
N ALA A 60 -8.91 1.64 3.96
CA ALA A 60 -8.05 2.37 4.87
C ALA A 60 -6.55 2.04 4.69
N VAL A 61 -6.24 0.80 4.29
CA VAL A 61 -4.88 0.29 4.10
C VAL A 61 -4.84 -0.54 2.83
N TYR A 62 -3.87 -0.28 1.98
CA TYR A 62 -3.56 -1.13 0.83
C TYR A 62 -2.36 -2.04 1.18
N VAL A 63 -2.53 -3.35 1.05
CA VAL A 63 -1.52 -4.37 1.30
C VAL A 63 -1.11 -5.01 -0.02
N TYR A 64 0.18 -5.27 -0.19
CA TYR A 64 0.71 -5.95 -1.38
C TYR A 64 1.77 -6.98 -0.98
N SER A 65 1.71 -8.18 -1.57
CA SER A 65 2.71 -9.22 -1.31
C SER A 65 3.96 -8.99 -2.16
N ALA A 66 5.12 -9.05 -1.51
CA ALA A 66 6.42 -9.04 -2.16
C ALA A 66 6.68 -10.30 -2.99
N ASP A 67 5.90 -11.37 -2.79
CA ASP A 67 6.00 -12.62 -3.54
C ASP A 67 5.80 -12.40 -5.05
N TYR A 68 5.07 -11.34 -5.43
CA TYR A 68 4.83 -10.96 -6.82
C TYR A 68 5.87 -10.00 -7.42
N TYR A 69 6.81 -9.48 -6.63
CA TYR A 69 7.81 -8.55 -7.15
C TYR A 69 8.72 -9.14 -8.22
N PRO A 70 9.21 -10.40 -8.13
CA PRO A 70 10.02 -11.00 -9.18
C PRO A 70 9.33 -11.00 -10.56
N ASP A 71 8.02 -11.27 -10.59
CA ASP A 71 7.25 -11.23 -11.82
C ASP A 71 7.13 -9.82 -12.38
N TRP A 72 6.86 -8.82 -11.54
CA TRP A 72 6.80 -7.43 -11.97
C TRP A 72 8.15 -6.89 -12.41
N GLN A 73 9.24 -7.24 -11.72
CA GLN A 73 10.60 -6.85 -12.11
C GLN A 73 10.91 -7.35 -13.52
N ARG A 74 10.54 -8.60 -13.82
CA ARG A 74 10.66 -9.19 -15.17
C ARG A 74 9.77 -8.48 -16.19
N VAL A 75 8.49 -8.27 -15.90
CA VAL A 75 7.52 -7.64 -16.82
C VAL A 75 7.88 -6.18 -17.11
N LEU A 76 8.34 -5.45 -16.10
CA LEU A 76 8.67 -4.03 -16.22
C LEU A 76 10.12 -3.78 -16.65
N GLY A 77 10.96 -4.81 -16.68
CA GLY A 77 12.40 -4.68 -16.93
C GLY A 77 13.09 -3.78 -15.90
N LYS A 78 12.60 -3.80 -14.65
CA LYS A 78 13.03 -2.89 -13.59
C LYS A 78 13.36 -3.66 -12.33
N ASP A 79 14.61 -3.61 -11.90
CA ASP A 79 15.09 -4.20 -10.64
C ASP A 79 16.16 -3.29 -10.00
N PRO A 80 15.94 -2.77 -8.77
CA PRO A 80 14.79 -2.99 -7.90
C PRO A 80 13.56 -2.16 -8.30
N LEU A 81 12.37 -2.62 -7.87
CA LEU A 81 11.17 -1.78 -7.83
C LEU A 81 11.29 -0.71 -6.74
N GLU A 82 10.58 0.40 -6.89
CA GLU A 82 10.55 1.42 -5.83
C GLU A 82 9.79 0.93 -4.59
N PRO A 83 10.10 1.47 -3.40
CA PRO A 83 9.19 1.44 -2.27
C PRO A 83 7.79 1.87 -2.66
N SER A 84 6.77 1.16 -2.16
CA SER A 84 5.38 1.45 -2.51
C SER A 84 5.14 1.59 -4.04
N GLN A 85 5.81 0.80 -4.90
CA GLN A 85 5.74 0.89 -6.37
C GLN A 85 4.31 0.96 -6.92
N PHE A 86 3.36 0.28 -6.26
CA PHE A 86 1.95 0.21 -6.67
C PHE A 86 1.04 1.07 -5.78
N GLY A 87 1.62 1.87 -4.89
CA GLY A 87 0.92 2.76 -3.97
C GLY A 87 0.38 2.09 -2.70
N GLN A 88 0.86 0.89 -2.39
CA GLN A 88 0.52 0.17 -1.17
C GLN A 88 1.05 0.85 0.09
N ASN A 89 0.33 0.68 1.20
CA ASN A 89 0.80 1.08 2.51
C ASN A 89 1.70 0.03 3.15
N LEU A 90 1.36 -1.26 2.99
CA LEU A 90 2.08 -2.37 3.59
C LEU A 90 2.61 -3.28 2.48
N THR A 91 3.91 -3.49 2.47
CA THR A 91 4.51 -4.60 1.72
C THR A 91 4.71 -5.76 2.68
N VAL A 92 4.20 -6.94 2.33
CA VAL A 92 4.28 -8.14 3.18
C VAL A 92 5.00 -9.28 2.48
N ASP A 93 5.63 -10.15 3.26
CA ASP A 93 6.11 -11.46 2.84
C ASP A 93 5.07 -12.51 3.27
N GLY A 94 4.45 -13.16 2.27
CA GLY A 94 3.26 -14.00 2.41
C GLY A 94 1.96 -13.34 1.92
N PHE A 95 0.82 -14.02 2.18
CA PHE A 95 -0.49 -13.74 1.56
C PHE A 95 -0.54 -13.97 0.04
N PRO A 96 -0.28 -15.21 -0.43
CA PRO A 96 -0.63 -15.56 -1.80
C PRO A 96 -2.15 -15.45 -2.02
N ASP A 97 -2.58 -15.30 -3.26
CA ASP A 97 -3.97 -14.98 -3.61
C ASP A 97 -4.97 -16.05 -3.13
N GLU A 98 -4.56 -17.32 -3.08
CA GLU A 98 -5.41 -18.43 -2.61
C GLU A 98 -5.58 -18.46 -1.08
N ALA A 99 -4.84 -17.60 -0.39
CA ALA A 99 -4.65 -17.66 1.05
C ALA A 99 -5.43 -16.59 1.81
N VAL A 100 -5.84 -15.52 1.11
CA VAL A 100 -6.61 -14.40 1.67
C VAL A 100 -8.01 -14.38 1.09
N HIS A 101 -9.01 -14.38 1.97
CA HIS A 101 -10.41 -14.41 1.60
C HIS A 101 -11.12 -13.13 2.02
N ILE A 102 -12.17 -12.75 1.28
CA ILE A 102 -13.04 -11.64 1.66
C ILE A 102 -13.66 -11.93 3.02
N GLY A 103 -13.49 -11.01 3.96
CA GLY A 103 -13.99 -11.13 5.33
C GLY A 103 -12.96 -11.65 6.33
N ASP A 104 -11.76 -12.06 5.89
CA ASP A 104 -10.68 -12.44 6.79
C ASP A 104 -10.31 -11.29 7.74
N ARG A 105 -9.99 -11.66 8.98
CA ARG A 105 -9.62 -10.73 10.04
C ARG A 105 -8.22 -11.02 10.53
N PHE A 106 -7.34 -10.06 10.35
CA PHE A 106 -5.95 -10.14 10.77
C PHE A 106 -5.70 -9.26 11.99
N ARG A 107 -4.89 -9.76 12.92
CA ARG A 107 -4.28 -8.94 13.98
C ARG A 107 -2.92 -8.47 13.49
N VAL A 108 -2.66 -7.16 13.58
CA VAL A 108 -1.41 -6.55 13.14
C VAL A 108 -0.89 -5.64 14.24
N GLY A 109 0.38 -5.80 14.61
CA GLY A 109 1.00 -5.09 15.72
C GLY A 109 0.80 -5.76 17.08
N LEU A 110 1.11 -5.02 18.15
CA LEU A 110 1.21 -5.55 19.51
C LEU A 110 -0.11 -5.53 20.31
N ARG A 111 -1.25 -5.33 19.65
CA ARG A 111 -2.59 -5.43 20.26
C ARG A 111 -3.56 -6.16 19.33
#